data_AF-A0A496W2N2-F1
#
_entry.id   AF-A0A496W2N2-F1
#
_cell.length_a   1.000
_cell.length_b   1.000
_cell.length_c   1.000
_cell.angle_alpha   90.00
_cell.angle_beta   90.00
_cell.angle_gamma   90.00
#
_symmetry.space_group_name_H-M   'P 1'
#
loop_
_entity.id
_entity.type
_entity.pdbx_description
1 polymer ?
#
loop_
_entity_poly.entity_id
_entity_poly.type
_entity_poly.pdbx_seq_one_letter_code
_entity_poly.pdbx_strand_id
1 'polypeptide(L)'
;MKFKSTGIFRYSPPLNRHGTLIRRDGQTTKWWLIIECDPELGRYLRYQFKIKTYQTQSVQAPLWGTHISVIRNEEPPLKTNWEKLQAQEIEFEYDSTIQETEGYLWVAVQCEAALKHRAELGLSPEPELPLHLTLGNLKKAHLPLPTISNN
;
A
#
# COMPACT_ATOMS: atom_id res chain seq x y z
N MET A 1 1.26 -12.18 15.29
CA MET A 1 2.60 -12.11 15.92
C MET A 1 3.31 -10.92 15.32
N LYS A 2 4.05 -10.14 16.11
CA LYS A 2 4.74 -8.95 15.61
C LYS A 2 6.10 -9.30 15.05
N PHE A 3 6.44 -8.68 13.91
CA PHE A 3 7.71 -8.85 13.21
C PHE A 3 8.23 -7.49 12.76
N LYS A 4 9.53 -7.42 12.51
CA LYS A 4 10.20 -6.23 11.97
C LYS A 4 10.54 -6.42 10.50
N SER A 5 10.50 -5.33 9.75
CA SER A 5 10.96 -5.26 8.36
C SER A 5 11.44 -3.84 8.07
N THR A 6 12.13 -3.67 6.96
CA THR A 6 12.51 -2.36 6.43
C THR A 6 11.73 -2.01 5.17
N GLY A 7 11.73 -0.73 4.82
CA GLY A 7 11.24 -0.21 3.55
C GLY A 7 11.82 1.16 3.26
N ILE A 8 11.49 1.73 2.10
CA ILE A 8 12.07 2.97 1.60
C ILE A 8 10.97 4.01 1.40
N PHE A 9 11.16 5.22 1.92
CA PHE A 9 10.24 6.32 1.65
C PHE A 9 10.27 6.73 0.16
N ARG A 10 9.08 6.78 -0.44
CA ARG A 10 8.85 7.23 -1.81
C ARG A 10 7.75 8.28 -1.84
N TYR A 11 8.13 9.49 -2.23
CA TYR A 11 7.21 10.60 -2.43
C TYR A 11 6.75 10.60 -3.88
N SER A 12 5.47 10.95 -4.07
CA SER A 12 4.84 11.02 -5.39
C SER A 12 5.15 9.81 -6.30
N PRO A 13 4.99 8.57 -5.82
CA PRO A 13 5.39 7.40 -6.59
C PRO A 13 4.67 7.36 -7.95
N PRO A 14 5.39 7.10 -9.04
CA PRO A 14 4.78 7.01 -10.36
C PRO A 14 3.89 5.76 -10.46
N LEU A 15 2.87 5.82 -11.30
CA LEU A 15 1.93 4.71 -11.52
C LEU A 15 2.49 3.66 -12.48
N ASN A 16 3.49 4.03 -13.28
CA ASN A 16 4.13 3.19 -14.29
C ASN A 16 5.58 3.62 -14.53
N ARG A 17 6.29 2.85 -15.37
CA ARG A 17 7.70 3.14 -15.73
C ARG A 17 7.90 4.44 -16.51
N HIS A 18 6.83 5.00 -17.08
CA HIS A 18 6.87 6.26 -17.83
C HIS A 18 6.71 7.49 -16.94
N GLY A 19 6.62 7.32 -15.62
CA GLY A 19 6.53 8.43 -14.67
C GLY A 19 5.14 9.06 -14.57
N THR A 20 4.09 8.41 -15.07
CA THR A 20 2.73 8.97 -15.03
C THR A 20 2.24 9.11 -13.58
N LEU A 21 1.86 10.32 -13.19
CA LEU A 21 1.27 10.62 -11.87
C LEU A 21 -0.27 10.68 -11.89
N ILE A 22 -0.87 10.78 -13.08
CA ILE A 22 -2.32 10.88 -13.24
C ILE A 22 -2.94 9.48 -13.28
N ARG A 23 -3.83 9.22 -12.33
CA ARG A 23 -4.59 7.99 -12.19
C ARG A 23 -5.75 7.95 -13.20
N ARG A 24 -6.29 6.75 -13.42
CA ARG A 24 -7.40 6.51 -14.37
C ARG A 24 -8.69 7.28 -14.02
N ASP A 25 -8.87 7.61 -12.76
CA ASP A 25 -9.99 8.40 -12.22
C ASP A 25 -9.73 9.92 -12.26
N GLY A 26 -8.63 10.37 -12.88
CA GLY A 26 -8.24 11.77 -12.96
C GLY A 26 -7.50 12.31 -11.73
N GLN A 27 -7.35 11.51 -10.67
CA GLN A 27 -6.62 11.90 -9.47
C GLN A 27 -5.10 11.86 -9.68
N THR A 28 -4.32 12.50 -8.80
CA THR A 28 -2.86 12.55 -8.90
C THR A 28 -2.16 11.81 -7.77
N THR A 29 -0.93 11.37 -8.00
CA THR A 29 -0.04 10.82 -6.96
C THR A 29 0.84 11.89 -6.28
N LYS A 30 0.76 13.16 -6.69
CA LYS A 30 1.62 14.27 -6.21
C LYS A 30 1.73 14.41 -4.68
N TRP A 31 0.70 14.06 -3.93
CA TRP A 31 0.70 14.14 -2.47
C TRP A 31 0.55 12.77 -1.81
N TRP A 32 1.13 11.76 -2.44
CA TRP A 32 1.25 10.42 -1.87
C TRP A 32 2.65 10.22 -1.31
N LEU A 33 2.70 9.68 -0.10
CA LEU A 33 3.91 9.17 0.51
C LEU A 33 3.66 7.70 0.83
N ILE A 34 4.51 6.83 0.29
CA ILE A 34 4.50 5.42 0.61
C ILE A 34 5.85 5.00 1.20
N ILE A 35 5.82 3.92 1.98
CA ILE A 35 7.01 3.13 2.28
C ILE A 35 6.97 1.94 1.33
N GLU A 36 7.85 1.93 0.34
CA GLU A 36 8.09 0.80 -0.56
C GLU A 36 8.77 -0.32 0.24
N CYS A 37 8.12 -1.48 0.35
CA CYS A 37 8.59 -2.59 1.17
C CYS A 37 9.16 -3.70 0.30
N ASP A 38 9.84 -4.67 0.91
CA ASP A 38 10.32 -5.87 0.22
C ASP A 38 9.17 -6.59 -0.51
N PRO A 39 9.26 -6.77 -1.85
CA PRO A 39 8.28 -7.54 -2.61
C PRO A 39 8.06 -8.98 -2.08
N GLU A 40 9.08 -9.61 -1.49
CA GLU A 40 8.99 -10.95 -0.91
C GLU A 40 8.08 -11.01 0.31
N LEU A 41 8.05 -9.97 1.15
CA LEU A 41 7.14 -9.90 2.28
C LEU A 41 5.68 -10.01 1.83
N GLY A 42 5.31 -9.25 0.79
CA GLY A 42 3.96 -9.32 0.22
C GLY A 42 3.67 -10.66 -0.45
N ARG A 43 4.67 -11.27 -1.14
CA ARG A 43 4.52 -12.63 -1.71
C ARG A 43 4.28 -13.66 -0.62
N TYR A 44 5.07 -13.64 0.43
CA TYR A 44 4.95 -14.54 1.58
C TYR A 44 3.57 -14.43 2.24
N LEU A 45 3.12 -13.21 2.57
CA LEU A 45 1.83 -13.01 3.23
C LEU A 45 0.64 -13.42 2.34
N ARG A 46 0.69 -13.14 1.02
CA ARG A 46 -0.32 -13.65 0.08
C ARG A 46 -0.29 -15.18 -0.03
N TYR A 47 0.88 -15.79 0.02
CA TYR A 47 1.00 -17.26 0.02
C TYR A 47 0.38 -17.86 1.29
N GLN A 48 0.65 -17.28 2.47
CA GLN A 48 0.01 -17.71 3.72
C GLN A 48 -1.53 -17.62 3.65
N PHE A 49 -2.06 -16.54 3.07
CA PHE A 49 -3.50 -16.41 2.82
C PHE A 49 -4.04 -17.50 1.88
N LYS A 50 -3.32 -17.77 0.78
CA LYS A 50 -3.69 -18.82 -0.18
C LYS A 50 -3.75 -20.20 0.48
N ILE A 51 -2.79 -20.53 1.35
CA ILE A 51 -2.80 -21.79 2.10
C ILE A 51 -3.96 -21.83 3.09
N LYS A 52 -4.19 -20.75 3.85
CA LYS A 52 -5.30 -20.63 4.81
C LYS A 52 -6.68 -20.81 4.14
N THR A 53 -6.80 -20.45 2.86
CA THR A 53 -8.03 -20.57 2.08
C THR A 53 -8.10 -21.85 1.24
N TYR A 54 -7.26 -22.85 1.52
CA TYR A 54 -7.19 -24.11 0.76
C TYR A 54 -7.01 -23.88 -0.74
N GLN A 55 -6.29 -22.81 -1.11
CA GLN A 55 -6.01 -22.40 -2.48
C GLN A 55 -7.24 -22.03 -3.32
N THR A 56 -8.40 -21.82 -2.69
CA THR A 56 -9.64 -21.46 -3.38
C THR A 56 -9.75 -19.97 -3.70
N GLN A 57 -8.90 -19.14 -3.08
CA GLN A 57 -8.89 -17.70 -3.28
C GLN A 57 -7.54 -17.21 -3.79
N SER A 58 -7.59 -16.17 -4.63
CA SER A 58 -6.41 -15.47 -5.15
C SER A 58 -6.57 -13.98 -4.96
N VAL A 59 -5.45 -13.31 -4.69
CA VAL A 59 -5.40 -11.90 -4.32
C VAL A 59 -4.70 -11.14 -5.44
N GLN A 60 -5.35 -10.12 -5.98
CA GLN A 60 -4.70 -9.22 -6.93
C GLN A 60 -3.75 -8.30 -6.18
N ALA A 61 -2.46 -8.33 -6.56
CA ALA A 61 -1.45 -7.48 -5.94
C ALA A 61 -1.77 -5.97 -6.13
N PRO A 62 -1.44 -5.13 -5.13
CA PRO A 62 -1.61 -3.68 -5.22
C PRO A 62 -0.72 -3.05 -6.31
N LEU A 63 -1.11 -1.85 -6.77
CA LEU A 63 -0.46 -1.14 -7.88
C LEU A 63 1.04 -0.91 -7.68
N TRP A 64 1.45 -0.44 -6.49
CA TRP A 64 2.86 -0.19 -6.16
C TRP A 64 3.57 -1.40 -5.54
N GLY A 65 3.01 -2.60 -5.68
CA GLY A 65 3.53 -3.77 -4.98
C GLY A 65 3.41 -3.63 -3.46
N THR A 66 4.26 -4.35 -2.72
CA THR A 66 4.23 -4.34 -1.25
C THR A 66 4.58 -2.96 -0.73
N HIS A 67 3.62 -2.27 -0.10
CA HIS A 67 3.85 -0.91 0.41
C HIS A 67 2.94 -0.58 1.59
N ILE A 68 3.33 0.45 2.33
CA ILE A 68 2.52 1.10 3.36
C ILE A 68 2.20 2.52 2.87
N SER A 69 0.92 2.88 2.83
CA SER A 69 0.53 4.26 2.54
C SER A 69 0.63 5.10 3.81
N VAL A 70 1.53 6.09 3.80
CA VAL A 70 1.72 7.03 4.93
C VAL A 70 0.88 8.29 4.73
N ILE A 71 0.83 8.83 3.51
CA ILE A 71 0.00 9.98 3.14
C ILE A 71 -0.79 9.63 1.88
N ARG A 72 -2.10 9.89 1.89
CA ARG A 72 -3.01 9.53 0.79
C ARG A 72 -3.68 10.76 0.20
N ASN A 73 -2.96 11.42 -0.71
CA ASN A 73 -3.44 12.64 -1.38
C ASN A 73 -3.77 13.79 -0.41
N GLU A 74 -3.07 13.87 0.73
CA GLU A 74 -3.19 14.98 1.68
C GLU A 74 -2.07 15.98 1.37
N GLU A 75 -2.41 17.17 0.89
CA GLU A 75 -1.40 18.20 0.62
C GLU A 75 -0.78 18.69 1.94
N PRO A 76 0.55 18.59 2.12
CA PRO A 76 1.20 18.97 3.36
C PRO A 76 1.17 20.50 3.54
N PRO A 77 0.74 21.02 4.72
CA PRO A 77 0.83 22.44 5.01
C PRO A 77 2.27 22.97 4.96
N LEU A 78 3.24 22.17 5.43
CA LEU A 78 4.66 22.53 5.47
C LEU A 78 5.42 21.90 4.29
N LYS A 79 5.20 22.43 3.09
CA LYS A 79 5.81 21.94 1.83
C LYS A 79 7.34 21.97 1.81
N THR A 80 7.98 22.83 2.61
CA THR A 80 9.44 22.87 2.73
C THR A 80 10.03 21.57 3.29
N ASN A 81 9.22 20.79 4.00
CA ASN A 81 9.61 19.49 4.56
C ASN A 81 9.22 18.32 3.64
N TRP A 82 8.56 18.59 2.51
CA TRP A 82 8.24 17.57 1.51
C TRP A 82 9.52 16.98 0.93
N GLU A 83 9.53 15.67 0.66
CA GLU A 83 10.68 14.92 0.13
C GLU A 83 11.93 14.87 1.04
N LYS A 84 11.87 15.40 2.27
CA LYS A 84 12.99 15.40 3.22
C LYS A 84 13.57 14.01 3.50
N LEU A 85 12.74 12.96 3.49
CA LEU A 85 13.16 11.57 3.73
C LEU A 85 13.22 10.75 2.44
N GLN A 86 13.27 11.38 1.26
CA GLN A 86 13.23 10.67 -0.02
C GLN A 86 14.35 9.63 -0.10
N ALA A 87 13.97 8.40 -0.51
CA ALA A 87 14.87 7.25 -0.62
C ALA A 87 15.54 6.80 0.69
N GLN A 88 15.13 7.33 1.83
CA GLN A 88 15.63 6.88 3.12
C GLN A 88 15.00 5.55 3.52
N GLU A 89 15.84 4.62 3.99
CA GLU A 89 15.40 3.36 4.57
C GLU A 89 14.84 3.59 5.99
N ILE A 90 13.76 2.87 6.33
CA ILE A 90 13.12 2.93 7.63
C ILE A 90 12.69 1.55 8.11
N GLU A 91 12.83 1.30 9.41
CA GLU A 91 12.28 0.12 10.09
C GLU A 91 10.81 0.33 10.46
N PHE A 92 10.01 -0.71 10.32
CA PHE A 92 8.64 -0.77 10.81
C PHE A 92 8.32 -2.14 11.41
N GLU A 93 7.31 -2.17 12.25
CA GLU A 93 6.73 -3.39 12.79
C GLU A 93 5.41 -3.72 12.10
N TYR A 94 5.13 -5.00 11.88
CA TYR A 94 3.84 -5.46 11.36
C TYR A 94 3.32 -6.68 12.14
N ASP A 95 2.00 -6.81 12.22
CA ASP A 95 1.36 -8.02 12.74
C ASP A 95 1.05 -8.97 11.58
N SER A 96 1.57 -10.19 11.61
CA SER A 96 1.32 -11.20 10.56
C SER A 96 -0.15 -11.63 10.43
N THR A 97 -1.03 -11.17 11.32
CA THR A 97 -2.47 -11.46 11.29
C THR A 97 -3.14 -10.72 10.13
N ILE A 98 -3.47 -11.45 9.07
CA ILE A 98 -4.16 -10.91 7.90
C ILE A 98 -5.59 -10.53 8.26
N GLN A 99 -5.91 -9.27 7.99
CA GLN A 99 -7.24 -8.66 8.13
C GLN A 99 -7.89 -8.50 6.76
N GLU A 100 -9.22 -8.46 6.75
CA GLU A 100 -10.01 -8.19 5.56
C GLU A 100 -11.02 -7.06 5.83
N THR A 101 -11.11 -6.10 4.91
CA THR A 101 -12.13 -5.04 4.95
C THR A 101 -12.58 -4.73 3.54
N GLU A 102 -13.87 -4.92 3.25
CA GLU A 102 -14.48 -4.65 1.93
C GLU A 102 -13.76 -5.33 0.74
N GLY A 103 -13.24 -6.53 0.97
CA GLY A 103 -12.47 -7.28 -0.03
C GLY A 103 -11.02 -6.81 -0.21
N TYR A 104 -10.51 -5.91 0.63
CA TYR A 104 -9.08 -5.60 0.73
C TYR A 104 -8.45 -6.41 1.85
N LEU A 105 -7.34 -7.06 1.53
CA LEU A 105 -6.52 -7.80 2.50
C LEU A 105 -5.33 -6.95 2.92
N TRP A 106 -5.06 -6.89 4.21
CA TRP A 106 -4.00 -6.07 4.79
C TRP A 106 -3.49 -6.65 6.10
N VAL A 107 -2.34 -6.15 6.54
CA VAL A 107 -1.79 -6.41 7.88
C VAL A 107 -1.51 -5.09 8.58
N ALA A 108 -1.74 -5.05 9.90
CA ALA A 108 -1.50 -3.84 10.71
C ALA A 108 0.00 -3.52 10.78
N VAL A 109 0.33 -2.23 10.73
CA VAL A 109 1.71 -1.73 10.77
C VAL A 109 1.86 -0.66 11.84
N GLN A 110 3.01 -0.66 12.51
CA GLN A 110 3.46 0.39 13.42
C GLN A 110 4.79 0.96 12.90
N CYS A 111 4.86 2.27 12.73
CA CYS A 111 6.06 2.96 12.25
C CYS A 111 6.12 4.37 12.82
N GLU A 112 6.79 4.54 13.97
CA GLU A 112 6.86 5.82 14.67
C GLU A 112 7.48 6.93 13.82
N ALA A 113 8.50 6.61 13.02
CA ALA A 113 9.14 7.56 12.13
C ALA A 113 8.19 8.09 11.05
N ALA A 114 7.30 7.25 10.51
CA ALA A 114 6.30 7.69 9.55
C ALA A 114 5.28 8.63 10.18
N LEU A 115 4.79 8.31 11.38
CA LEU A 115 3.84 9.15 12.12
C LEU A 115 4.48 10.49 12.54
N LYS A 116 5.73 10.46 13.00
CA LYS A 116 6.51 11.66 13.28
C LYS A 116 6.67 12.52 12.02
N HIS A 117 6.98 11.91 10.88
CA HIS A 117 7.14 12.65 9.64
C HIS A 117 5.84 13.29 9.17
N ARG A 118 4.67 12.64 9.36
CA ARG A 118 3.35 13.28 9.13
C ARG A 118 3.20 14.55 9.96
N ALA A 119 3.57 14.51 11.25
CA ALA A 119 3.55 15.67 12.12
C ALA A 119 4.51 16.78 11.63
N GLU A 120 5.73 16.42 11.21
CA GLU A 120 6.70 17.38 10.64
C GLU A 120 6.21 18.05 9.35
N LEU A 121 5.32 17.41 8.60
CA LEU A 121 4.67 17.97 7.41
C LEU A 121 3.47 18.87 7.75
N GLY A 122 3.08 18.95 9.03
CA GLY A 122 1.91 19.70 9.49
C GLY A 122 0.59 18.93 9.37
N LEU A 123 0.63 17.61 9.14
CA LEU A 123 -0.55 16.75 9.08
C LEU A 123 -0.85 16.14 10.45
N SER A 124 -2.08 15.60 10.61
CA SER A 124 -2.40 14.75 11.76
C SER A 124 -1.41 13.56 11.81
N PRO A 125 -0.73 13.32 12.95
CA PRO A 125 0.20 12.20 13.09
C PRO A 125 -0.49 10.88 12.77
N GLU A 126 -1.68 10.67 13.31
CA GLU A 126 -2.51 9.51 13.01
C GLU A 126 -3.31 9.75 11.72
N PRO A 127 -3.11 8.92 10.68
CA PRO A 127 -3.91 8.98 9.46
C PRO A 127 -5.33 8.45 9.70
N GLU A 128 -6.29 8.89 8.87
CA GLU A 128 -7.70 8.43 8.93
C GLU A 128 -7.82 6.90 8.88
N LEU A 129 -7.10 6.26 7.96
CA LEU A 129 -6.88 4.82 7.99
C LEU A 129 -5.50 4.54 8.58
N PRO A 130 -5.42 3.82 9.72
CA PRO A 130 -4.15 3.45 10.36
C PRO A 130 -3.16 2.84 9.38
N LEU A 131 -1.86 2.94 9.71
CA LEU A 131 -0.81 2.36 8.88
C LEU A 131 -1.03 0.86 8.71
N HIS A 132 -1.04 0.42 7.46
CA HIS A 132 -1.19 -0.98 7.11
C HIS A 132 -0.43 -1.28 5.82
N LEU A 133 -0.02 -2.54 5.69
CA LEU A 133 0.54 -3.07 4.47
C LEU A 133 -0.57 -3.79 3.72
N THR A 134 -0.95 -3.23 2.56
CA THR A 134 -2.00 -3.81 1.72
C THR A 134 -1.43 -5.01 0.95
N LEU A 135 -2.03 -6.18 1.14
CA LEU A 135 -1.66 -7.42 0.44
C LEU A 135 -2.27 -7.49 -0.94
N GLY A 136 -3.46 -6.92 -1.09
CA GLY A 136 -4.17 -6.81 -2.36
C GLY A 136 -5.69 -6.84 -2.19
N ASN A 137 -6.40 -7.03 -3.31
CA ASN A 137 -7.85 -7.12 -3.32
C ASN A 137 -8.33 -8.52 -3.74
N LEU A 138 -9.50 -8.91 -3.24
CA LEU A 138 -10.22 -10.14 -3.58
C LEU A 138 -11.32 -9.91 -4.63
N LYS A 139 -11.58 -8.65 -5.00
CA LYS A 139 -12.59 -8.32 -6.00
C LYS A 139 -12.18 -8.98 -7.33
N LYS A 140 -13.03 -9.86 -7.84
CA LYS A 140 -12.80 -10.51 -9.14
C LYS A 140 -12.55 -9.41 -10.18
N ALA A 141 -11.49 -9.55 -10.97
CA ALA A 141 -11.48 -8.92 -12.28
C ALA A 141 -12.80 -9.30 -12.96
N HIS A 142 -13.57 -8.32 -13.43
CA HIS A 142 -14.72 -8.58 -14.28
C HIS A 142 -14.19 -9.32 -15.51
N LEU A 143 -14.20 -10.66 -15.47
CA LEU A 143 -14.08 -11.46 -16.66
C LEU A 143 -15.44 -11.29 -17.34
N PRO A 144 -15.51 -10.68 -18.56
CA PRO A 144 -16.75 -10.70 -19.31
C PRO A 144 -17.19 -12.16 -19.44
N LEU A 145 -18.47 -12.42 -19.15
CA LEU A 145 -19.05 -13.74 -19.36
C LEU A 145 -18.78 -14.15 -20.82
N PRO A 146 -18.37 -15.40 -21.10
CA PRO A 146 -18.21 -15.85 -22.47
C PRO A 146 -19.55 -15.67 -23.19
N THR A 147 -19.56 -14.84 -24.23
CA THR A 147 -20.66 -14.76 -25.18
C THR A 147 -20.74 -16.12 -25.87
N ILE A 148 -21.74 -16.92 -25.49
CA ILE A 148 -22.11 -18.11 -26.23
C ILE A 148 -22.72 -17.60 -27.54
N SER A 149 -21.95 -17.65 -28.63
CA SER A 149 -22.50 -17.49 -29.97
C SER A 149 -23.29 -18.77 -30.29
N ASN A 150 -24.62 -18.66 -30.29
CA ASN A 150 -25.46 -19.69 -30.89
C ASN A 150 -25.25 -19.62 -32.40
N ASN A 151 -24.64 -20.67 -32.97
CA ASN A 151 -24.67 -20.97 -34.40
C ASN A 151 -26.01 -21.60 -34.78
#